data_AF-A0A2N5FAY5-F1
#
_entry.id   AF-A0A2N5FAY5-F1
#
_cell.length_a   1.000
_cell.length_b   1.000
_cell.length_c   1.000
_cell.angle_alpha   90.00
_cell.angle_beta   90.00
_cell.angle_gamma   90.00
#
_symmetry.space_group_name_H-M   'P 1'
#
loop_
_entity.id
_entity.type
_entity.pdbx_description
1 polymer ?
#
loop_
_entity_poly.entity_id
_entity_poly.type
_entity_poly.pdbx_seq_one_letter_code
_entity_poly.pdbx_strand_id
1 'polypeptide(L)'
;MSQINDPNSHETNGSSALKSAAGAAGKAATKKVAKKAVKAAATKAAAATGSTVGLPVILGIAAAGIVIIGGLIILAFVILSSTGGEEEMQPGTGYYGGDISEFGANEIPSQYIPIYKAAQEKYGVPWNLLAAHHRVETRFSTLEVMVSPVGAAGHLQFMPLTWIGWSYPGGNRLGNASIPNKVLTDPAMIKKYGGYGVDANGDGKADPWDIEDAIHSAANYLKANGAAEGDLRRAVFAYNHADWYVEEVLGFADQYVKGYVAVGGGSGGSTGIAVVDVGNKWIGNSVYVFGGGRNQSDIARGRFDCSSFVHWAFKEVGVDLGPLTSTSTETLKHLGKPVSPSEMKPGDVVFFNTYKRDGHVGIYVGNGKFIGAQSSTGVAIADMTKGYWKETFNGRVKRI
;
A
#
# COMPACT_ATOMS: atom_id res chain seq x y z
N MET A 1 -11.21 35.54 24.81
CA MET A 1 -9.99 34.96 25.42
C MET A 1 -9.94 33.48 25.06
N SER A 2 -9.05 33.10 24.15
CA SER A 2 -8.36 31.80 24.06
C SER A 2 -7.70 31.76 22.68
N GLN A 3 -6.38 31.84 22.65
CA GLN A 3 -5.58 31.89 21.44
C GLN A 3 -5.27 30.48 20.92
N ILE A 4 -5.31 30.35 19.60
CA ILE A 4 -4.81 29.19 18.85
C ILE A 4 -3.29 29.34 18.78
N ASN A 5 -2.56 28.38 19.36
CA ASN A 5 -1.11 28.26 19.21
C ASN A 5 -0.79 27.73 17.80
N ASP A 6 -0.18 28.57 16.97
CA ASP A 6 0.49 28.20 15.73
C ASP A 6 1.97 27.85 16.04
N PRO A 7 2.44 26.61 15.81
CA PRO A 7 3.80 26.20 16.12
C PRO A 7 4.85 26.53 15.03
N ASN A 8 4.54 27.34 14.01
CA ASN A 8 5.49 27.63 12.91
C ASN A 8 6.27 28.94 13.02
N SER A 9 6.33 29.60 14.18
CA SER A 9 6.85 30.98 14.27
C SER A 9 8.34 31.14 14.61
N HIS A 10 9.20 30.15 14.37
CA HIS A 10 10.64 30.34 14.53
C HIS A 10 11.40 29.81 13.33
N GLU A 11 11.73 30.71 12.40
CA GLU A 11 13.03 30.86 11.71
C GLU A 11 12.87 31.64 10.40
N THR A 12 12.73 32.96 10.51
CA THR A 12 12.96 33.88 9.38
C THR A 12 14.12 34.80 9.72
N ASN A 13 15.32 34.49 9.23
CA ASN A 13 16.37 35.47 8.94
C ASN A 13 17.41 34.80 8.03
N GLY A 14 17.38 35.11 6.72
CA GLY A 14 18.42 34.65 5.79
C GLY A 14 18.10 34.66 4.29
N SER A 15 16.86 34.90 3.87
CA SER A 15 16.49 34.84 2.44
C SER A 15 16.25 36.22 1.82
N SER A 16 17.31 37.00 1.61
CA SER A 16 17.26 38.13 0.65
C SER A 16 18.52 38.30 -0.21
N ALA A 17 19.61 37.56 0.03
CA ALA A 17 20.86 37.69 -0.73
C ALA A 17 21.09 36.61 -1.82
N LEU A 18 20.28 35.55 -1.89
CA LEU A 18 20.49 34.42 -2.84
C LEU A 18 19.63 34.47 -4.11
N LYS A 19 18.68 35.42 -4.24
CA LYS A 19 17.78 35.49 -5.40
C LYS A 19 18.33 36.29 -6.60
N SER A 20 19.46 36.98 -6.48
CA SER A 20 20.04 37.77 -7.60
C SER A 20 21.23 37.11 -8.32
N ALA A 21 21.83 36.05 -7.77
CA ALA A 21 23.01 35.40 -8.37
C ALA A 21 22.70 34.21 -9.31
N ALA A 22 21.50 33.63 -9.25
CA ALA A 22 21.14 32.42 -10.01
C ALA A 22 20.74 32.68 -11.48
N GLY A 23 20.41 33.92 -11.86
CA GLY A 23 19.88 34.27 -13.18
C GLY A 23 20.92 34.33 -14.31
N ALA A 24 22.19 34.61 -14.01
CA ALA A 24 23.22 34.84 -15.02
C ALA A 24 24.11 33.61 -15.30
N ALA A 25 24.31 32.73 -14.31
CA ALA A 25 25.19 31.57 -14.46
C ALA A 25 24.56 30.41 -15.28
N GLY A 26 23.23 30.30 -15.29
CA GLY A 26 22.52 29.19 -15.96
C GLY A 26 22.52 29.22 -17.50
N LYS A 27 22.64 30.41 -18.12
CA LYS A 27 22.63 30.55 -19.59
C LYS A 27 23.99 30.36 -20.26
N ALA A 28 25.10 30.50 -19.53
CA ALA A 28 26.45 30.31 -20.08
C ALA A 28 26.92 28.83 -20.01
N ALA A 29 26.46 28.07 -19.00
CA ALA A 29 26.84 26.67 -18.82
C ALA A 29 26.20 25.73 -19.86
N THR A 30 24.95 26.00 -20.26
CA THR A 30 24.18 25.19 -21.21
C THR A 30 24.74 25.21 -22.64
N LYS A 31 25.39 26.31 -23.07
CA LYS A 31 25.99 26.41 -24.41
C LYS A 31 27.36 25.72 -24.53
N LYS A 32 28.08 25.53 -23.41
CA LYS A 32 29.45 24.97 -23.38
C LYS A 32 29.45 23.44 -23.31
N VAL A 33 28.41 22.82 -22.73
CA VAL A 33 28.25 21.36 -22.65
C VAL A 33 27.81 20.77 -23.99
N ALA A 34 26.91 21.45 -24.73
CA ALA A 34 26.45 21.00 -26.05
C ALA A 34 27.57 20.95 -27.12
N LYS A 35 28.59 21.81 -27.01
CA LYS A 35 29.73 21.83 -27.96
C LYS A 35 30.80 20.77 -27.66
N LYS A 36 30.83 20.20 -26.43
CA LYS A 36 31.80 19.17 -26.03
C LYS A 36 31.32 17.75 -26.38
N ALA A 37 30.01 17.52 -26.45
CA ALA A 37 29.42 16.24 -26.84
C ALA A 37 29.55 15.94 -28.34
N VAL A 38 29.51 16.96 -29.21
CA VAL A 38 29.63 16.76 -30.67
C VAL A 38 31.06 16.49 -31.13
N LYS A 39 32.09 16.85 -30.33
CA LYS A 39 33.50 16.63 -30.69
C LYS A 39 34.07 15.28 -30.21
N ALA A 40 33.32 14.52 -29.41
CA ALA A 40 33.74 13.20 -28.92
C ALA A 40 33.25 12.03 -29.79
N ALA A 41 32.28 12.27 -30.70
CA ALA A 41 31.77 11.27 -31.63
C ALA A 41 32.51 11.22 -32.98
N ALA A 42 33.52 12.07 -33.20
CA ALA A 42 34.24 12.18 -34.48
C ALA A 42 35.70 11.69 -34.44
N THR A 43 36.15 11.02 -33.37
CA THR A 43 37.57 10.65 -33.19
C THR A 43 37.79 9.19 -32.79
N LYS A 44 37.03 8.27 -33.38
CA LYS A 44 37.36 6.83 -33.32
C LYS A 44 37.08 6.08 -34.63
N ALA A 45 37.40 6.73 -35.74
CA ALA A 45 37.51 6.10 -37.05
C ALA A 45 38.79 6.61 -37.72
N ALA A 46 39.96 6.10 -37.29
CA ALA A 46 41.23 6.17 -38.02
C ALA A 46 42.33 5.49 -37.21
N ALA A 47 42.46 4.16 -37.34
CA ALA A 47 43.71 3.43 -37.10
C ALA A 47 43.56 1.98 -37.61
N ALA A 48 43.46 1.84 -38.93
CA ALA A 48 43.85 0.63 -39.66
C ALA A 48 44.20 1.05 -41.09
N THR A 49 45.44 1.48 -41.27
CA THR A 49 46.20 1.53 -42.53
C THR A 49 46.15 0.15 -43.22
N GLY A 50 46.08 -0.05 -44.53
CA GLY A 50 46.07 0.84 -45.69
C GLY A 50 46.38 -0.03 -46.92
N SER A 51 45.65 0.15 -48.02
CA SER A 51 46.12 0.11 -49.43
C SER A 51 44.93 0.20 -50.39
N THR A 52 45.10 1.05 -51.40
CA THR A 52 44.20 1.60 -52.41
C THR A 52 43.85 0.56 -53.51
N VAL A 53 42.82 0.60 -54.39
CA VAL A 53 41.97 1.63 -55.04
C VAL A 53 40.68 0.93 -55.54
N GLY A 54 39.53 1.63 -55.60
CA GLY A 54 38.55 1.48 -56.70
C GLY A 54 37.17 0.85 -56.42
N LEU A 55 36.17 1.69 -56.17
CA LEU A 55 34.70 1.45 -56.26
C LEU A 55 34.26 1.37 -57.76
N PRO A 56 32.96 1.12 -58.13
CA PRO A 56 31.80 0.74 -57.31
C PRO A 56 30.82 -0.35 -57.87
N VAL A 57 30.25 -1.09 -56.90
CA VAL A 57 28.81 -1.33 -56.60
C VAL A 57 27.98 -2.30 -57.46
N ILE A 58 27.52 -3.38 -56.79
CA ILE A 58 26.40 -4.26 -57.18
C ILE A 58 25.51 -4.56 -55.95
N LEU A 59 24.20 -4.55 -56.25
CA LEU A 59 23.00 -5.17 -55.69
C LEU A 59 23.08 -6.16 -54.50
N GLY A 60 21.95 -6.21 -53.77
CA GLY A 60 21.06 -7.37 -53.82
C GLY A 60 21.22 -8.48 -52.77
N ILE A 61 20.08 -8.87 -52.22
CA ILE A 61 19.81 -9.93 -51.23
C ILE A 61 20.26 -11.32 -51.72
N ALA A 62 20.92 -12.13 -50.86
CA ALA A 62 20.49 -13.48 -50.44
C ALA A 62 21.59 -14.30 -49.72
N ALA A 63 21.28 -14.65 -48.47
CA ALA A 63 21.49 -15.93 -47.78
C ALA A 63 22.77 -16.81 -47.96
N ALA A 64 23.41 -17.03 -46.80
CA ALA A 64 23.75 -18.33 -46.16
C ALA A 64 25.17 -18.93 -46.28
N GLY A 65 25.77 -19.13 -45.09
CA GLY A 65 26.78 -20.14 -44.73
C GLY A 65 28.24 -19.69 -44.87
N ILE A 66 29.16 -19.80 -43.90
CA ILE A 66 29.27 -20.75 -42.79
C ILE A 66 30.32 -20.22 -41.76
N VAL A 67 29.92 -20.17 -40.47
CA VAL A 67 30.61 -20.74 -39.26
C VAL A 67 31.87 -19.96 -38.79
N ILE A 68 32.14 -19.64 -37.50
CA ILE A 68 32.16 -20.38 -36.23
C ILE A 68 32.17 -19.33 -35.09
N ILE A 69 31.58 -19.65 -33.92
CA ILE A 69 31.61 -18.94 -32.62
C ILE A 69 30.57 -17.81 -32.47
N GLY A 70 29.35 -18.18 -32.08
CA GLY A 70 28.29 -17.22 -31.73
C GLY A 70 26.89 -17.84 -31.54
N GLY A 71 26.73 -19.13 -31.86
CA GLY A 71 25.45 -19.84 -31.86
C GLY A 71 25.27 -20.90 -30.77
N LEU A 72 25.78 -20.68 -29.55
CA LEU A 72 25.57 -21.60 -28.41
C LEU A 72 24.95 -20.95 -27.15
N ILE A 73 24.52 -19.69 -27.21
CA ILE A 73 23.83 -19.04 -26.07
C ILE A 73 22.35 -18.75 -26.38
N ILE A 74 21.92 -18.83 -27.64
CA ILE A 74 20.52 -18.53 -28.02
C ILE A 74 19.66 -19.80 -28.19
N LEU A 75 20.25 -21.00 -28.24
CA LEU A 75 19.50 -22.26 -28.37
C LEU A 75 19.20 -22.97 -27.03
N ALA A 76 19.66 -22.43 -25.90
CA ALA A 76 19.26 -22.88 -24.56
C ALA A 76 18.07 -22.09 -23.98
N PHE A 77 17.62 -21.04 -24.67
CA PHE A 77 16.49 -20.19 -24.22
C PHE A 77 15.20 -20.40 -25.02
N VAL A 78 15.19 -21.28 -26.03
CA VAL A 78 14.03 -21.52 -26.91
C VAL A 78 13.52 -22.97 -26.85
N ILE A 79 14.10 -23.84 -26.00
CA ILE A 79 13.61 -25.22 -25.76
C ILE A 79 13.25 -25.45 -24.27
N LEU A 80 12.89 -24.39 -23.54
CA LEU A 80 12.23 -24.51 -22.22
C LEU A 80 10.91 -23.72 -22.18
N SER A 81 10.14 -23.80 -23.27
CA SER A 81 8.80 -23.22 -23.36
C SER A 81 7.76 -24.21 -23.93
N SER A 82 7.98 -25.52 -23.83
CA SER A 82 7.07 -26.53 -24.39
C SER A 82 6.66 -27.68 -23.46
N THR A 83 6.93 -27.58 -22.16
CA THR A 83 6.29 -28.44 -21.15
C THR A 83 5.97 -27.65 -19.87
N GLY A 84 5.29 -26.52 -20.02
CA GLY A 84 4.40 -26.03 -18.97
C GLY A 84 3.01 -26.41 -19.41
N GLY A 85 2.37 -27.35 -18.69
CA GLY A 85 0.96 -27.63 -18.93
C GLY A 85 0.19 -26.32 -18.89
N GLU A 86 -0.54 -26.05 -19.96
CA GLU A 86 -1.55 -25.01 -19.98
C GLU A 86 -2.60 -25.41 -18.95
N GLU A 87 -2.50 -24.88 -17.72
CA GLU A 87 -3.69 -24.76 -16.89
C GLU A 87 -4.57 -23.73 -17.59
N GLU A 88 -5.59 -24.23 -18.30
CA GLU A 88 -6.73 -23.44 -18.73
C GLU A 88 -7.20 -22.57 -17.57
N MET A 89 -7.06 -21.25 -17.73
CA MET A 89 -7.69 -20.29 -16.84
C MET A 89 -9.21 -20.40 -17.03
N GLN A 90 -9.86 -21.21 -16.21
CA GLN A 90 -11.31 -21.30 -16.17
C GLN A 90 -11.89 -19.97 -15.64
N PRO A 91 -12.77 -19.28 -16.38
CA PRO A 91 -13.46 -18.12 -15.87
C PRO A 91 -14.60 -18.59 -14.96
N GLY A 92 -14.42 -18.55 -13.63
CA GLY A 92 -15.56 -18.83 -12.73
C GLY A 92 -15.32 -19.24 -11.28
N THR A 93 -14.09 -19.35 -10.77
CA THR A 93 -13.88 -19.73 -9.35
C THR A 93 -12.97 -18.73 -8.65
N GLY A 94 -13.56 -17.62 -8.22
CA GLY A 94 -12.89 -16.60 -7.41
C GLY A 94 -12.49 -17.15 -6.04
N TYR A 95 -11.24 -16.89 -5.67
CA TYR A 95 -10.55 -17.34 -4.48
C TYR A 95 -11.12 -16.69 -3.20
N TYR A 96 -12.24 -17.19 -2.65
CA TYR A 96 -12.89 -16.61 -1.46
C TYR A 96 -13.53 -17.68 -0.56
N GLY A 97 -13.19 -17.67 0.74
CA GLY A 97 -13.57 -18.72 1.70
C GLY A 97 -12.45 -19.70 2.09
N GLY A 98 -11.19 -19.37 1.79
CA GLY A 98 -10.02 -20.19 2.15
C GLY A 98 -9.79 -20.34 3.66
N ASP A 99 -8.84 -21.20 4.02
CA ASP A 99 -8.43 -21.42 5.41
C ASP A 99 -7.89 -20.13 6.03
N ILE A 100 -8.10 -19.98 7.34
CA ILE A 100 -7.58 -18.83 8.08
C ILE A 100 -6.04 -18.90 8.12
N SER A 101 -5.40 -17.81 7.73
CA SER A 101 -3.96 -17.68 7.83
C SER A 101 -3.49 -17.47 9.27
N GLU A 102 -2.19 -17.60 9.53
CA GLU A 102 -1.60 -17.25 10.83
C GLU A 102 -1.88 -15.78 11.21
N PHE A 103 -1.84 -14.86 10.24
CA PHE A 103 -2.19 -13.46 10.47
C PHE A 103 -3.65 -13.31 10.90
N GLY A 104 -4.58 -13.95 10.18
CA GLY A 104 -6.00 -13.95 10.53
C GLY A 104 -6.26 -14.58 11.89
N ALA A 105 -5.61 -15.70 12.21
CA ALA A 105 -5.77 -16.39 13.49
C ALA A 105 -5.29 -15.56 14.69
N ASN A 106 -4.31 -14.67 14.48
CA ASN A 106 -3.78 -13.79 15.52
C ASN A 106 -4.57 -12.49 15.67
N GLU A 107 -5.17 -11.96 14.59
CA GLU A 107 -5.88 -10.68 14.64
C GLU A 107 -7.38 -10.85 14.92
N ILE A 108 -8.02 -11.84 14.31
CA ILE A 108 -9.47 -12.04 14.40
C ILE A 108 -9.82 -12.72 15.73
N PRO A 109 -10.63 -12.09 16.59
CA PRO A 109 -11.09 -12.75 17.80
C PRO A 109 -11.88 -14.01 17.46
N SER A 110 -11.40 -15.16 17.96
CA SER A 110 -11.91 -16.48 17.60
C SER A 110 -13.42 -16.66 17.84
N GLN A 111 -13.99 -15.94 18.82
CA GLN A 111 -15.43 -15.99 19.11
C GLN A 111 -16.31 -15.49 17.96
N TYR A 112 -15.80 -14.66 17.05
CA TYR A 112 -16.58 -14.13 15.92
C TYR A 112 -16.48 -14.99 14.66
N ILE A 113 -15.49 -15.88 14.57
CA ILE A 113 -15.27 -16.74 13.39
C ILE A 113 -16.50 -17.59 13.04
N PRO A 114 -17.17 -18.27 14.00
CA PRO A 114 -18.38 -19.04 13.69
C PRO A 114 -19.50 -18.17 13.08
N ILE A 115 -19.64 -16.93 13.56
CA ILE A 115 -20.67 -15.99 13.09
C ILE A 115 -20.38 -15.55 11.65
N TYR A 116 -19.13 -15.21 11.31
CA TYR A 116 -18.76 -14.88 9.93
C TYR A 116 -19.00 -16.05 8.97
N LYS A 117 -18.69 -17.28 9.40
CA LYS A 117 -18.89 -18.48 8.58
C LYS A 117 -20.37 -18.80 8.38
N ALA A 118 -21.21 -18.64 9.41
CA ALA A 118 -22.66 -18.79 9.30
C ALA A 118 -23.25 -17.75 8.32
N ALA A 119 -22.79 -16.49 8.41
CA ALA A 119 -23.20 -15.46 7.47
C ALA A 119 -22.72 -15.74 6.03
N GLN A 120 -21.50 -16.28 5.85
CA GLN A 120 -21.03 -16.73 4.54
C GLN A 120 -21.93 -17.81 3.95
N GLU A 121 -22.26 -18.85 4.73
CA GLU A 121 -23.12 -19.94 4.28
C GLU A 121 -24.51 -19.42 3.85
N LYS A 122 -25.08 -18.48 4.61
CA LYS A 122 -26.40 -17.92 4.35
C LYS A 122 -26.45 -16.96 3.15
N TYR A 123 -25.42 -16.13 2.98
CA TYR A 123 -25.47 -15.00 2.03
C TYR A 123 -24.53 -15.13 0.84
N GLY A 124 -23.60 -16.09 0.84
CA GLY A 124 -22.55 -16.22 -0.18
C GLY A 124 -21.47 -15.14 -0.09
N VAL A 125 -21.45 -14.34 0.99
CA VAL A 125 -20.45 -13.28 1.20
C VAL A 125 -19.25 -13.86 1.94
N PRO A 126 -18.00 -13.66 1.47
CA PRO A 126 -16.83 -14.31 2.08
C PRO A 126 -16.65 -13.97 3.57
N TRP A 127 -16.38 -14.98 4.41
CA TRP A 127 -16.24 -14.83 5.86
C TRP A 127 -15.12 -13.83 6.23
N ASN A 128 -14.02 -13.86 5.47
CA ASN A 128 -12.86 -12.99 5.63
C ASN A 128 -13.17 -11.55 5.25
N LEU A 129 -14.11 -11.32 4.32
CA LEU A 129 -14.59 -9.98 3.99
C LEU A 129 -15.44 -9.39 5.12
N LEU A 130 -16.27 -10.20 5.77
CA LEU A 130 -17.07 -9.80 6.93
C LEU A 130 -16.18 -9.48 8.14
N ALA A 131 -15.16 -10.31 8.39
CA ALA A 131 -14.15 -10.05 9.40
C ALA A 131 -13.40 -8.73 9.13
N ALA A 132 -13.04 -8.45 7.88
CA ALA A 132 -12.37 -7.22 7.49
C ALA A 132 -13.23 -5.96 7.71
N HIS A 133 -14.53 -6.00 7.39
CA HIS A 133 -15.43 -4.89 7.73
C HIS A 133 -15.45 -4.67 9.25
N HIS A 134 -15.64 -5.74 10.03
CA HIS A 134 -15.67 -5.63 11.49
C HIS A 134 -14.36 -5.06 12.07
N ARG A 135 -13.22 -5.39 11.44
CA ARG A 135 -11.91 -4.83 11.79
C ARG A 135 -11.81 -3.33 11.50
N VAL A 136 -12.24 -2.90 10.32
CA VAL A 136 -12.11 -1.50 9.86
C VAL A 136 -13.10 -0.60 10.62
N GLU A 137 -14.32 -1.08 10.85
CA GLU A 137 -15.37 -0.28 11.48
C GLU A 137 -15.12 -0.04 12.98
N THR A 138 -14.79 -1.10 13.73
CA THR A 138 -14.73 -1.02 15.20
C THR A 138 -13.57 -1.75 15.84
N ARG A 139 -12.58 -2.19 15.03
CA ARG A 139 -11.46 -3.01 15.50
C ARG A 139 -11.95 -4.25 16.25
N PHE A 140 -12.97 -4.90 15.71
CA PHE A 140 -13.67 -6.00 16.37
C PHE A 140 -14.37 -5.60 17.66
N SER A 141 -15.18 -4.54 17.62
CA SER A 141 -15.98 -4.07 18.76
C SER A 141 -15.19 -3.59 19.98
N THR A 142 -13.93 -3.19 19.81
CA THR A 142 -13.08 -2.73 20.92
C THR A 142 -13.07 -1.20 21.07
N LEU A 143 -13.77 -0.45 20.21
CA LEU A 143 -13.89 1.00 20.37
C LEU A 143 -14.78 1.34 21.57
N GLU A 144 -14.35 2.31 22.38
CA GLU A 144 -15.12 2.80 23.54
C GLU A 144 -16.44 3.46 23.12
N VAL A 145 -16.44 4.12 21.97
CA VAL A 145 -17.63 4.76 21.38
C VAL A 145 -17.89 4.14 20.02
N MET A 146 -18.99 3.41 19.90
CA MET A 146 -19.45 2.79 18.64
C MET A 146 -20.59 3.59 17.98
N VAL A 147 -20.62 4.91 18.20
CA VAL A 147 -21.47 5.86 17.45
C VAL A 147 -20.57 6.94 16.86
N SER A 148 -20.53 7.03 15.54
CA SER A 148 -19.74 8.03 14.82
C SER A 148 -20.38 9.43 14.86
N PRO A 149 -19.61 10.50 14.61
CA PRO A 149 -20.14 11.87 14.50
C PRO A 149 -21.22 12.06 13.42
N VAL A 150 -21.28 11.16 12.43
CA VAL A 150 -22.26 11.21 11.34
C VAL A 150 -23.52 10.37 11.62
N GLY A 151 -23.54 9.62 12.73
CA GLY A 151 -24.70 8.85 13.18
C GLY A 151 -24.65 7.35 12.85
N ALA A 152 -23.60 6.87 12.19
CA ALA A 152 -23.36 5.44 12.05
C ALA A 152 -23.14 4.79 13.43
N ALA A 153 -23.76 3.64 13.67
CA ALA A 153 -23.82 3.03 15.00
C ALA A 153 -23.62 1.50 14.99
N GLY A 154 -23.22 0.96 16.15
CA GLY A 154 -23.13 -0.48 16.38
C GLY A 154 -21.84 -1.12 15.89
N HIS A 155 -21.78 -2.45 15.95
CA HIS A 155 -20.55 -3.23 15.73
C HIS A 155 -19.93 -3.01 14.34
N LEU A 156 -20.77 -2.76 13.35
CA LEU A 156 -20.40 -2.60 11.94
C LEU A 156 -20.74 -1.18 11.42
N GLN A 157 -20.98 -0.21 12.33
CA GLN A 157 -21.18 1.21 12.01
C GLN A 157 -22.23 1.49 10.94
N PHE A 158 -23.44 0.94 11.11
CA PHE A 158 -24.54 1.16 10.18
C PHE A 158 -25.13 2.56 10.30
N MET A 159 -25.38 3.21 9.16
CA MET A 159 -26.27 4.37 9.12
C MET A 159 -27.71 3.95 9.44
N PRO A 160 -28.48 4.74 10.22
CA PRO A 160 -29.85 4.41 10.60
C PRO A 160 -30.76 4.08 9.41
N LEU A 161 -30.70 4.85 8.31
CA LEU A 161 -31.48 4.58 7.10
C LEU A 161 -30.99 3.39 6.27
N THR A 162 -29.73 2.98 6.42
CA THR A 162 -29.29 1.68 5.88
C THR A 162 -29.91 0.54 6.66
N TRP A 163 -29.99 0.66 7.99
CA TRP A 163 -30.56 -0.37 8.85
C TRP A 163 -32.07 -0.50 8.70
N ILE A 164 -32.83 0.59 8.92
CA ILE A 164 -34.31 0.58 8.83
C ILE A 164 -34.82 0.59 7.39
N GLY A 165 -34.08 1.22 6.46
CA GLY A 165 -34.48 1.43 5.08
C GLY A 165 -34.71 2.91 4.72
N TRP A 166 -34.26 3.29 3.53
CA TRP A 166 -34.26 4.67 3.03
C TRP A 166 -35.66 5.28 2.80
N SER A 167 -36.71 4.46 2.82
CA SER A 167 -38.09 4.95 2.72
C SER A 167 -38.66 5.43 4.08
N TYR A 168 -37.94 5.25 5.19
CA TYR A 168 -38.33 5.80 6.48
C TYR A 168 -38.25 7.34 6.49
N PRO A 169 -39.29 8.05 6.95
CA PRO A 169 -39.33 9.51 6.89
C PRO A 169 -38.35 10.17 7.88
N GLY A 170 -37.85 11.35 7.52
CA GLY A 170 -37.10 12.21 8.45
C GLY A 170 -35.59 11.98 8.53
N GLY A 171 -35.00 11.29 7.55
CA GLY A 171 -33.54 11.20 7.41
C GLY A 171 -32.91 12.20 6.46
N ASN A 172 -31.59 12.25 6.44
CA ASN A 172 -30.79 13.11 5.57
C ASN A 172 -30.07 12.30 4.47
N ARG A 173 -29.36 13.01 3.57
CA ARG A 173 -28.63 12.40 2.44
C ARG A 173 -27.51 11.42 2.85
N LEU A 174 -27.04 11.49 4.09
CA LEU A 174 -26.00 10.59 4.62
C LEU A 174 -26.61 9.36 5.27
N GLY A 175 -27.94 9.27 5.36
CA GLY A 175 -28.63 8.14 5.98
C GLY A 175 -28.84 8.28 7.48
N ASN A 176 -28.56 9.44 8.07
CA ASN A 176 -28.85 9.69 9.49
C ASN A 176 -30.31 10.07 9.66
N ALA A 177 -30.97 9.52 10.69
CA ALA A 177 -32.34 9.81 11.06
C ALA A 177 -32.54 9.56 12.56
N SER A 178 -33.38 10.36 13.22
CA SER A 178 -33.78 10.09 14.61
C SER A 178 -34.91 9.06 14.61
N ILE A 179 -34.58 7.81 14.96
CA ILE A 179 -35.50 6.67 14.94
C ILE A 179 -35.61 6.13 16.36
N PRO A 180 -36.81 6.01 16.95
CA PRO A 180 -36.96 5.34 18.24
C PRO A 180 -36.40 3.91 18.18
N ASN A 181 -35.63 3.49 19.18
CA ASN A 181 -34.95 2.19 19.14
C ASN A 181 -35.92 1.02 18.88
N LYS A 182 -37.10 1.05 19.52
CA LYS A 182 -38.18 0.06 19.32
C LYS A 182 -38.67 -0.08 17.87
N VAL A 183 -38.44 0.94 17.03
CA VAL A 183 -38.77 0.93 15.60
C VAL A 183 -37.55 0.53 14.79
N LEU A 184 -36.35 1.03 15.16
CA LEU A 184 -35.10 0.71 14.48
C LEU A 184 -34.80 -0.80 14.51
N THR A 185 -35.12 -1.46 15.62
CA THR A 185 -34.83 -2.88 15.83
C THR A 185 -36.00 -3.83 15.54
N ASP A 186 -37.14 -3.33 15.08
CA ASP A 186 -38.32 -4.15 14.75
C ASP A 186 -38.19 -4.74 13.33
N PRO A 187 -38.07 -6.07 13.17
CA PRO A 187 -37.94 -6.70 11.85
C PRO A 187 -39.10 -6.40 10.90
N ALA A 188 -40.33 -6.21 11.42
CA ALA A 188 -41.48 -5.85 10.60
C ALA A 188 -41.35 -4.43 10.03
N MET A 189 -40.79 -3.51 10.82
CA MET A 189 -40.54 -2.14 10.38
C MET A 189 -39.37 -2.06 9.40
N ILE A 190 -38.29 -2.81 9.64
CA ILE A 190 -37.16 -2.91 8.71
C ILE A 190 -37.64 -3.43 7.35
N LYS A 191 -38.43 -4.52 7.34
CA LYS A 191 -39.03 -5.04 6.12
C LYS A 191 -39.95 -4.03 5.43
N LYS A 192 -40.78 -3.32 6.20
CA LYS A 192 -41.70 -2.30 5.67
C LYS A 192 -40.96 -1.18 4.94
N TYR A 193 -39.83 -0.72 5.48
CA TYR A 193 -39.09 0.39 4.91
C TYR A 193 -37.94 -0.01 3.97
N GLY A 194 -37.74 -1.33 3.78
CA GLY A 194 -36.75 -1.89 2.85
C GLY A 194 -35.31 -1.79 3.37
N GLY A 195 -35.13 -1.92 4.68
CA GLY A 195 -33.82 -1.89 5.32
C GLY A 195 -33.10 -3.24 5.28
N TYR A 196 -31.83 -3.22 5.70
CA TYR A 196 -30.94 -4.38 5.67
C TYR A 196 -30.78 -5.09 7.01
N GLY A 197 -31.31 -4.54 8.10
CA GLY A 197 -31.25 -5.16 9.43
C GLY A 197 -31.90 -6.55 9.45
N VAL A 198 -31.22 -7.51 10.08
CA VAL A 198 -31.65 -8.91 10.20
C VAL A 198 -31.61 -9.32 11.67
N ASP A 199 -32.72 -9.89 12.14
CA ASP A 199 -32.79 -10.67 13.39
C ASP A 199 -32.19 -12.05 13.09
N ALA A 200 -30.92 -12.20 13.41
CA ALA A 200 -30.14 -13.36 13.05
C ALA A 200 -30.11 -14.42 14.15
N ASN A 201 -30.10 -13.98 15.41
CA ASN A 201 -30.12 -14.87 16.57
C ASN A 201 -31.55 -15.34 16.94
N GLY A 202 -32.60 -14.77 16.34
CA GLY A 202 -33.99 -15.17 16.50
C GLY A 202 -34.65 -14.66 17.78
N ASP A 203 -34.13 -13.59 18.38
CA ASP A 203 -34.63 -13.03 19.64
C ASP A 203 -35.85 -12.10 19.46
N GLY A 204 -36.26 -11.86 18.22
CA GLY A 204 -37.37 -10.98 17.84
C GLY A 204 -36.96 -9.54 17.55
N LYS A 205 -35.67 -9.23 17.56
CA LYS A 205 -35.11 -7.91 17.24
C LYS A 205 -33.97 -8.05 16.24
N ALA A 206 -33.83 -7.04 15.40
CA ALA A 206 -32.63 -6.84 14.58
C ALA A 206 -31.87 -5.65 15.15
N ASP A 207 -30.93 -5.89 16.06
CA ASP A 207 -30.20 -4.85 16.80
C ASP A 207 -28.79 -4.63 16.22
N PRO A 208 -28.41 -3.41 15.77
CA PRO A 208 -27.04 -3.13 15.33
C PRO A 208 -25.99 -3.27 16.45
N TRP A 209 -26.42 -3.36 17.71
CA TRP A 209 -25.60 -3.62 18.90
C TRP A 209 -25.59 -5.09 19.34
N ASP A 210 -26.30 -5.96 18.64
CA ASP A 210 -26.08 -7.40 18.71
C ASP A 210 -25.10 -7.81 17.61
N ILE A 211 -24.07 -8.56 17.98
CA ILE A 211 -22.98 -8.88 17.05
C ILE A 211 -23.42 -9.84 15.95
N GLU A 212 -24.34 -10.75 16.24
CA GLU A 212 -24.83 -11.74 15.28
C GLU A 212 -25.75 -11.06 14.26
N ASP A 213 -26.63 -10.18 14.73
CA ASP A 213 -27.48 -9.34 13.87
C ASP A 213 -26.64 -8.42 12.99
N ALA A 214 -25.64 -7.73 13.55
CA ALA A 214 -24.82 -6.78 12.82
C ALA A 214 -24.01 -7.45 11.69
N ILE A 215 -23.39 -8.61 11.96
CA ILE A 215 -22.61 -9.35 10.95
C ILE A 215 -23.53 -9.89 9.84
N HIS A 216 -24.67 -10.48 10.19
CA HIS A 216 -25.60 -10.99 9.17
C HIS A 216 -26.29 -9.87 8.38
N SER A 217 -26.51 -8.70 8.98
CA SER A 217 -27.01 -7.50 8.29
C SER A 217 -25.97 -6.94 7.32
N ALA A 218 -24.67 -6.98 7.68
CA ALA A 218 -23.59 -6.58 6.78
C ALA A 218 -23.48 -7.53 5.59
N ALA A 219 -23.58 -8.84 5.84
CA ALA A 219 -23.62 -9.83 4.78
C ALA A 219 -24.84 -9.66 3.85
N ASN A 220 -26.02 -9.37 4.41
CA ASN A 220 -27.23 -9.06 3.64
C ASN A 220 -27.04 -7.82 2.73
N TYR A 221 -26.47 -6.74 3.27
CA TYR A 221 -26.15 -5.53 2.52
C TYR A 221 -25.13 -5.79 1.41
N LEU A 222 -24.02 -6.45 1.72
CA LEU A 222 -22.94 -6.72 0.76
C LEU A 222 -23.42 -7.63 -0.37
N LYS A 223 -24.23 -8.65 -0.05
CA LYS A 223 -24.89 -9.50 -1.05
C LYS A 223 -25.73 -8.68 -2.01
N ALA A 224 -26.61 -7.82 -1.50
CA ALA A 224 -27.46 -6.96 -2.34
C ALA A 224 -26.65 -6.03 -3.26
N ASN A 225 -25.37 -5.80 -2.93
CA ASN A 225 -24.46 -4.95 -3.69
C ASN A 225 -23.39 -5.73 -4.47
N GLY A 226 -23.58 -7.03 -4.72
CA GLY A 226 -22.76 -7.79 -5.68
C GLY A 226 -21.69 -8.68 -5.06
N ALA A 227 -21.56 -8.73 -3.72
CA ALA A 227 -20.47 -9.48 -3.10
C ALA A 227 -20.58 -11.00 -3.31
N ALA A 228 -21.80 -11.53 -3.34
CA ALA A 228 -22.03 -12.96 -3.56
C ALA A 228 -21.71 -13.39 -5.00
N GLU A 229 -21.79 -12.44 -5.95
CA GLU A 229 -21.46 -12.60 -7.36
C GLU A 229 -19.97 -12.33 -7.66
N GLY A 230 -19.17 -12.03 -6.62
CA GLY A 230 -17.74 -11.74 -6.75
C GLY A 230 -17.38 -10.29 -7.03
N ASP A 231 -18.37 -9.38 -7.15
CA ASP A 231 -18.14 -7.95 -7.32
C ASP A 231 -17.87 -7.26 -5.96
N LEU A 232 -16.81 -7.70 -5.31
CA LEU A 232 -16.47 -7.29 -3.94
C LEU A 232 -16.17 -5.79 -3.87
N ARG A 233 -15.42 -5.24 -4.84
CA ARG A 233 -15.10 -3.81 -4.86
C ARG A 233 -16.34 -2.94 -4.86
N ARG A 234 -17.32 -3.24 -5.73
CA ARG A 234 -18.57 -2.47 -5.79
C ARG A 234 -19.37 -2.62 -4.50
N ALA A 235 -19.44 -3.83 -3.95
CA ALA A 235 -20.17 -4.09 -2.72
C ALA A 235 -19.60 -3.31 -1.53
N VAL A 236 -18.27 -3.33 -1.36
CA VAL A 236 -17.58 -2.58 -0.30
C VAL A 236 -17.67 -1.08 -0.55
N PHE A 237 -17.58 -0.63 -1.80
CA PHE A 237 -17.76 0.79 -2.13
C PHE A 237 -19.17 1.28 -1.81
N ALA A 238 -20.20 0.46 -2.02
CA ALA A 238 -21.57 0.83 -1.64
C ALA A 238 -21.71 1.05 -0.13
N TYR A 239 -20.94 0.31 0.69
CA TYR A 239 -21.03 0.39 2.15
C TYR A 239 -20.59 1.75 2.72
N ASN A 240 -19.47 2.32 2.22
CA ASN A 240 -18.87 3.54 2.79
C ASN A 240 -18.65 4.68 1.76
N HIS A 241 -18.70 4.39 0.46
CA HIS A 241 -18.46 5.32 -0.66
C HIS A 241 -17.08 5.98 -0.68
N ALA A 242 -16.06 5.32 -0.11
CA ALA A 242 -14.69 5.80 -0.14
C ALA A 242 -13.73 4.74 -0.65
N ASP A 243 -12.92 5.08 -1.67
CA ASP A 243 -11.94 4.15 -2.22
C ASP A 243 -10.93 3.68 -1.17
N TRP A 244 -10.53 4.56 -0.25
CA TRP A 244 -9.61 4.18 0.84
C TRP A 244 -10.17 3.08 1.72
N TYR A 245 -11.47 3.10 1.99
CA TYR A 245 -12.18 2.09 2.78
C TYR A 245 -12.22 0.75 2.02
N VAL A 246 -12.49 0.81 0.72
CA VAL A 246 -12.48 -0.37 -0.17
C VAL A 246 -11.12 -1.06 -0.16
N GLU A 247 -10.03 -0.30 -0.31
CA GLU A 247 -8.68 -0.88 -0.28
C GLU A 247 -8.35 -1.49 1.08
N GLU A 248 -8.74 -0.84 2.18
CA GLU A 248 -8.43 -1.29 3.53
C GLU A 248 -9.17 -2.60 3.85
N VAL A 249 -10.47 -2.65 3.57
CA VAL A 249 -11.30 -3.85 3.77
C VAL A 249 -10.82 -5.01 2.89
N LEU A 250 -10.59 -4.78 1.59
CA LEU A 250 -10.14 -5.84 0.69
C LEU A 250 -8.72 -6.31 1.04
N GLY A 251 -7.85 -5.41 1.50
CA GLY A 251 -6.52 -5.73 1.97
C GLY A 251 -6.53 -6.65 3.19
N PHE A 252 -7.32 -6.33 4.22
CA PHE A 252 -7.48 -7.20 5.39
C PHE A 252 -8.14 -8.53 5.01
N ALA A 253 -9.17 -8.51 4.17
CA ALA A 253 -9.84 -9.74 3.71
C ALA A 253 -8.85 -10.68 3.02
N ASP A 254 -7.97 -10.15 2.17
CA ASP A 254 -6.93 -10.91 1.49
C ASP A 254 -5.91 -11.50 2.49
N GLN A 255 -5.41 -10.67 3.40
CA GLN A 255 -4.44 -11.07 4.43
C GLN A 255 -5.00 -12.14 5.37
N TYR A 256 -6.29 -12.13 5.67
CA TYR A 256 -6.90 -13.14 6.55
C TYR A 256 -6.86 -14.56 5.99
N VAL A 257 -6.83 -14.72 4.67
CA VAL A 257 -6.75 -16.05 4.03
C VAL A 257 -5.37 -16.36 3.44
N LYS A 258 -4.64 -15.36 2.96
CA LYS A 258 -3.30 -15.56 2.39
C LYS A 258 -2.18 -15.46 3.43
N GLY A 259 -2.44 -14.82 4.56
CA GLY A 259 -1.41 -14.41 5.51
C GLY A 259 -0.52 -13.32 4.91
N TYR A 260 0.66 -13.17 5.49
CA TYR A 260 1.74 -12.46 4.81
C TYR A 260 2.26 -13.36 3.69
N VAL A 261 2.21 -12.91 2.44
CA VAL A 261 2.91 -13.59 1.36
C VAL A 261 4.40 -13.32 1.53
N ALA A 262 5.11 -14.22 2.21
CA ALA A 262 6.54 -14.37 1.99
C ALA A 262 6.71 -14.92 0.57
N VAL A 263 7.10 -14.07 -0.39
CA VAL A 263 7.48 -14.57 -1.72
C VAL A 263 8.72 -15.44 -1.53
N GLY A 264 8.57 -16.72 -1.89
CA GLY A 264 9.55 -17.77 -1.65
C GLY A 264 10.96 -17.43 -2.14
N GLY A 265 11.93 -17.96 -1.41
CA GLY A 265 13.34 -17.85 -1.72
C GLY A 265 13.66 -18.28 -3.15
N GLY A 266 13.94 -17.29 -4.00
CA GLY A 266 14.61 -17.46 -5.28
C GLY A 266 16.03 -16.93 -5.19
N SER A 267 16.99 -17.85 -5.10
CA SER A 267 18.40 -17.70 -5.50
C SER A 267 19.13 -16.37 -5.20
N GLY A 268 19.87 -16.35 -4.09
CA GLY A 268 21.30 -15.97 -4.16
C GLY A 268 21.69 -14.50 -4.36
N GLY A 269 20.85 -13.54 -3.96
CA GLY A 269 21.23 -12.12 -3.84
C GLY A 269 20.56 -11.49 -2.63
N SER A 270 21.29 -10.75 -1.80
CA SER A 270 20.75 -10.15 -0.57
C SER A 270 19.66 -9.13 -0.88
N THR A 271 18.39 -9.50 -0.72
CA THR A 271 17.21 -8.63 -0.86
C THR A 271 17.38 -7.29 -0.15
N GLY A 272 18.06 -7.29 0.99
CA GLY A 272 18.37 -6.06 1.74
C GLY A 272 19.29 -5.06 1.05
N ILE A 273 20.19 -5.49 0.15
CA ILE A 273 20.98 -4.56 -0.69
C ILE A 273 20.12 -4.00 -1.82
N ALA A 274 19.27 -4.83 -2.43
CA ALA A 274 18.39 -4.40 -3.51
C ALA A 274 17.40 -3.31 -3.07
N VAL A 275 16.83 -3.40 -1.86
CA VAL A 275 15.93 -2.37 -1.29
C VAL A 275 16.65 -1.02 -1.15
N VAL A 276 17.94 -1.05 -0.78
CA VAL A 276 18.76 0.15 -0.66
C VAL A 276 19.09 0.74 -2.04
N ASP A 277 19.41 -0.11 -3.00
CA ASP A 277 19.79 0.29 -4.36
C ASP A 277 18.66 1.01 -5.10
N VAL A 278 17.42 0.53 -4.99
CA VAL A 278 16.26 1.20 -5.62
C VAL A 278 16.01 2.59 -5.02
N GLY A 279 16.33 2.79 -3.74
CA GLY A 279 16.21 4.06 -3.04
C GLY A 279 17.19 5.14 -3.51
N ASN A 280 18.37 4.74 -3.99
CA ASN A 280 19.43 5.67 -4.39
C ASN A 280 19.00 6.64 -5.51
N LYS A 281 18.07 6.23 -6.39
CA LYS A 281 17.59 7.08 -7.50
C LYS A 281 16.90 8.36 -7.01
N TRP A 282 16.39 8.35 -5.78
CA TRP A 282 15.68 9.48 -5.17
C TRP A 282 16.59 10.43 -4.40
N ILE A 283 17.86 10.08 -4.17
CA ILE A 283 18.83 10.97 -3.52
C ILE A 283 19.04 12.21 -4.39
N GLY A 284 18.69 13.38 -3.87
CA GLY A 284 18.73 14.66 -4.59
C GLY A 284 17.60 14.86 -5.61
N ASN A 285 16.73 13.88 -5.82
CA ASN A 285 15.60 13.92 -6.76
C ASN A 285 14.23 13.78 -6.06
N SER A 286 14.17 14.07 -4.77
CA SER A 286 12.97 13.90 -3.96
C SER A 286 12.82 15.01 -2.92
N VAL A 287 11.59 15.18 -2.44
CA VAL A 287 11.23 16.11 -1.37
C VAL A 287 10.32 15.41 -0.37
N TYR A 288 10.48 15.75 0.90
CA TYR A 288 9.57 15.25 1.92
C TYR A 288 8.22 15.95 1.84
N VAL A 289 7.16 15.18 1.83
CA VAL A 289 5.77 15.67 1.92
C VAL A 289 5.05 14.79 2.91
N PHE A 290 4.57 15.36 4.01
CA PHE A 290 3.77 14.61 4.98
C PHE A 290 2.52 14.04 4.29
N GLY A 291 2.31 12.72 4.39
CA GLY A 291 1.23 12.05 3.66
C GLY A 291 1.53 11.76 2.17
N GLY A 292 2.65 12.26 1.63
CA GLY A 292 3.07 12.05 0.25
C GLY A 292 3.43 10.58 -0.04
N GLY A 293 3.64 10.26 -1.31
CA GLY A 293 4.08 8.94 -1.77
C GLY A 293 2.98 7.89 -1.82
N ARG A 294 1.71 8.26 -1.57
CA ARG A 294 0.55 7.35 -1.53
C ARG A 294 -0.19 7.18 -2.85
N ASN A 295 0.29 7.85 -3.90
CA ASN A 295 -0.26 7.77 -5.25
C ASN A 295 0.87 7.89 -6.29
N GLN A 296 0.61 7.43 -7.50
CA GLN A 296 1.60 7.42 -8.58
C GLN A 296 2.11 8.83 -8.94
N SER A 297 1.26 9.84 -8.78
CA SER A 297 1.58 11.23 -9.07
C SER A 297 2.64 11.78 -8.12
N ASP A 298 2.56 11.45 -6.83
CA ASP A 298 3.56 11.82 -5.84
C ASP A 298 4.87 11.05 -6.04
N ILE A 299 4.78 9.73 -6.29
CA ILE A 299 5.94 8.88 -6.58
C ILE A 299 6.69 9.42 -7.80
N ALA A 300 6.00 9.70 -8.90
CA ALA A 300 6.61 10.21 -10.14
C ALA A 300 7.32 11.55 -9.97
N ARG A 301 6.96 12.33 -8.94
CA ARG A 301 7.58 13.63 -8.60
C ARG A 301 8.56 13.54 -7.42
N GLY A 302 8.86 12.33 -6.93
CA GLY A 302 9.74 12.12 -5.79
C GLY A 302 9.20 12.72 -4.49
N ARG A 303 7.88 12.80 -4.32
CA ARG A 303 7.24 13.35 -3.11
C ARG A 303 6.91 12.19 -2.18
N PHE A 304 7.66 12.03 -1.11
CA PHE A 304 7.50 10.92 -0.16
C PHE A 304 7.36 11.42 1.27
N ASP A 305 6.62 10.68 2.10
CA ASP A 305 6.90 10.66 3.53
C ASP A 305 7.79 9.45 3.89
N CYS A 306 8.17 9.35 5.16
CA CYS A 306 9.10 8.30 5.60
C CYS A 306 8.56 6.88 5.37
N SER A 307 7.30 6.64 5.73
CA SER A 307 6.66 5.33 5.60
C SER A 307 6.38 4.92 4.15
N SER A 308 5.92 5.85 3.32
CA SER A 308 5.64 5.59 1.89
C SER A 308 6.91 5.37 1.10
N PHE A 309 8.03 6.01 1.46
CA PHE A 309 9.33 5.70 0.86
C PHE A 309 9.79 4.28 1.18
N VAL A 310 9.69 3.87 2.45
CA VAL A 310 10.02 2.49 2.85
C VAL A 310 9.13 1.50 2.12
N HIS A 311 7.82 1.73 2.10
CA HIS A 311 6.87 0.93 1.33
C HIS A 311 7.28 0.78 -0.14
N TRP A 312 7.48 1.92 -0.79
CA TRP A 312 7.86 1.98 -2.19
C TRP A 312 9.15 1.21 -2.47
N ALA A 313 10.18 1.37 -1.65
CA ALA A 313 11.47 0.69 -1.84
C ALA A 313 11.36 -0.83 -1.73
N PHE A 314 10.57 -1.35 -0.78
CA PHE A 314 10.30 -2.78 -0.69
C PHE A 314 9.44 -3.28 -1.85
N LYS A 315 8.45 -2.49 -2.30
CA LYS A 315 7.60 -2.86 -3.43
C LYS A 315 8.39 -3.01 -4.73
N GLU A 316 9.37 -2.14 -4.99
CA GLU A 316 10.21 -2.19 -6.19
C GLU A 316 11.07 -3.46 -6.28
N VAL A 317 11.35 -4.10 -5.14
CA VAL A 317 12.07 -5.38 -5.10
C VAL A 317 11.14 -6.59 -4.90
N GLY A 318 9.83 -6.39 -5.09
CA GLY A 318 8.84 -7.46 -5.03
C GLY A 318 8.42 -7.87 -3.61
N VAL A 319 8.75 -7.09 -2.58
CA VAL A 319 8.33 -7.34 -1.20
C VAL A 319 7.08 -6.52 -0.88
N ASP A 320 6.02 -7.20 -0.47
CA ASP A 320 4.75 -6.56 -0.13
C ASP A 320 4.68 -6.18 1.35
N LEU A 321 4.51 -4.88 1.64
CA LEU A 321 4.34 -4.34 2.99
C LEU A 321 2.87 -3.95 3.30
N GLY A 322 1.92 -4.42 2.50
CA GLY A 322 0.51 -4.08 2.58
C GLY A 322 0.13 -2.90 1.66
N PRO A 323 -1.05 -2.29 1.83
CA PRO A 323 -1.50 -1.21 0.97
C PRO A 323 -0.65 0.07 1.13
N LEU A 324 -0.20 0.63 0.01
CA LEU A 324 0.60 1.86 -0.01
C LEU A 324 -0.13 3.05 0.64
N THR A 325 -1.45 3.15 0.41
CA THR A 325 -2.29 4.27 0.87
C THR A 325 -2.41 4.35 2.40
N SER A 326 -2.48 3.20 3.08
CA SER A 326 -2.59 3.12 4.56
C SER A 326 -1.26 2.92 5.27
N THR A 327 -0.16 2.78 4.51
CA THR A 327 1.15 2.57 5.10
C THR A 327 1.56 3.76 5.98
N SER A 328 1.97 3.45 7.21
CA SER A 328 2.42 4.42 8.21
C SER A 328 3.53 3.81 9.06
N THR A 329 4.16 4.61 9.93
CA THR A 329 5.11 4.05 10.90
C THR A 329 4.44 3.06 11.86
N GLU A 330 3.13 3.19 12.09
CA GLU A 330 2.34 2.27 12.93
C GLU A 330 2.15 0.92 12.26
N THR A 331 1.88 0.87 10.95
CA THR A 331 1.73 -0.41 10.26
C THR A 331 3.09 -1.11 10.15
N LEU A 332 4.12 -0.38 9.73
CA LEU A 332 5.45 -0.94 9.48
C LEU A 332 6.11 -1.50 10.75
N LYS A 333 5.88 -0.92 11.92
CA LYS A 333 6.52 -1.39 13.17
C LYS A 333 6.00 -2.75 13.65
N HIS A 334 4.89 -3.24 13.08
CA HIS A 334 4.32 -4.55 13.40
C HIS A 334 4.71 -5.63 12.39
N LEU A 335 5.25 -5.25 11.22
CA LEU A 335 5.71 -6.18 10.19
C LEU A 335 7.04 -6.84 10.54
N GLY A 336 7.30 -8.01 9.96
CA GLY A 336 8.57 -8.72 10.06
C GLY A 336 8.97 -9.14 11.47
N LYS A 337 10.19 -9.67 11.60
CA LYS A 337 10.76 -10.14 12.88
C LYS A 337 11.51 -9.02 13.60
N PRO A 338 11.37 -8.88 14.93
CA PRO A 338 12.22 -7.97 15.68
C PRO A 338 13.68 -8.43 15.63
N VAL A 339 14.60 -7.48 15.50
CA VAL A 339 16.05 -7.72 15.45
C VAL A 339 16.74 -6.86 16.49
N SER A 340 17.76 -7.41 17.17
CA SER A 340 18.60 -6.61 18.06
C SER A 340 19.39 -5.58 17.25
N PRO A 341 19.56 -4.33 17.73
CA PRO A 341 20.41 -3.36 17.05
C PRO A 341 21.83 -3.85 16.74
N SER A 342 22.40 -4.75 17.54
CA SER A 342 23.71 -5.34 17.28
C SER A 342 23.73 -6.31 16.09
N GLU A 343 22.57 -6.79 15.65
CA GLU A 343 22.39 -7.81 14.61
C GLU A 343 21.74 -7.25 13.34
N MET A 344 21.55 -5.93 13.28
CA MET A 344 20.92 -5.27 12.15
C MET A 344 21.79 -5.43 10.88
N LYS A 345 21.13 -5.73 9.77
CA LYS A 345 21.74 -5.96 8.44
C LYS A 345 21.13 -5.00 7.43
N PRO A 346 21.87 -4.60 6.38
CA PRO A 346 21.30 -3.79 5.31
C PRO A 346 19.97 -4.37 4.83
N GLY A 347 18.96 -3.50 4.69
CA GLY A 347 17.58 -3.89 4.40
C GLY A 347 16.65 -3.92 5.62
N ASP A 348 17.17 -3.99 6.84
CA ASP A 348 16.31 -3.94 8.03
C ASP A 348 15.66 -2.55 8.19
N VAL A 349 14.41 -2.53 8.64
CA VAL A 349 13.65 -1.31 8.90
C VAL A 349 13.96 -0.80 10.31
N VAL A 350 14.39 0.46 10.41
CA VAL A 350 14.80 1.11 11.67
C VAL A 350 13.85 2.24 12.04
N PHE A 351 13.60 2.44 13.34
CA PHE A 351 12.63 3.41 13.85
C PHE A 351 13.26 4.44 14.80
N PHE A 352 12.65 5.62 14.82
CA PHE A 352 13.14 6.77 15.59
C PHE A 352 12.00 7.46 16.35
N ASN A 353 12.28 7.91 17.57
CA ASN A 353 11.43 8.78 18.37
C ASN A 353 11.68 10.24 17.99
N THR A 354 10.91 10.75 17.03
CA THR A 354 11.01 12.15 16.58
C THR A 354 9.91 12.99 17.24
N TYR A 355 8.86 13.38 16.50
CA TYR A 355 7.71 14.12 17.03
C TYR A 355 6.75 13.26 17.86
N LYS A 356 6.93 11.93 17.81
CA LYS A 356 6.27 10.93 18.65
C LYS A 356 7.15 9.69 18.76
N ARG A 357 6.77 8.75 19.63
CA ARG A 357 7.35 7.40 19.62
C ARG A 357 7.10 6.73 18.27
N ASP A 358 8.14 6.10 17.71
CA ASP A 358 8.09 5.52 16.36
C ASP A 358 7.56 6.56 15.34
N GLY A 359 8.05 7.81 15.44
CA GLY A 359 7.64 8.96 14.63
C GLY A 359 8.34 9.03 13.27
N HIS A 360 9.43 8.29 13.09
CA HIS A 360 10.13 8.20 11.80
C HIS A 360 10.62 6.77 11.56
N VAL A 361 10.81 6.44 10.28
CA VAL A 361 11.24 5.12 9.82
C VAL A 361 12.17 5.23 8.62
N GLY A 362 13.09 4.29 8.48
CA GLY A 362 13.97 4.16 7.32
C GLY A 362 14.51 2.75 7.13
N ILE A 363 15.31 2.54 6.10
CA ILE A 363 15.95 1.27 5.78
C ILE A 363 17.44 1.35 6.13
N TYR A 364 17.92 0.45 6.99
CA TYR A 364 19.34 0.37 7.35
C TYR A 364 20.19 0.02 6.13
N VAL A 365 21.32 0.71 5.95
CA VAL A 365 22.23 0.52 4.80
C VAL A 365 23.60 -0.02 5.21
N GLY A 366 23.77 -0.37 6.50
CA GLY A 366 25.06 -0.77 7.06
C GLY A 366 25.84 0.40 7.65
N ASN A 367 26.93 0.08 8.36
CA ASN A 367 27.87 1.04 8.95
C ASN A 367 27.21 2.13 9.81
N GLY A 368 26.12 1.80 10.52
CA GLY A 368 25.39 2.76 11.34
C GLY A 368 24.72 3.86 10.51
N LYS A 369 24.26 3.56 9.30
CA LYS A 369 23.56 4.50 8.42
C LYS A 369 22.22 3.93 7.96
N PHE A 370 21.29 4.81 7.60
CA PHE A 370 20.01 4.43 6.97
C PHE A 370 19.66 5.35 5.82
N ILE A 371 18.85 4.85 4.89
CA ILE A 371 18.19 5.63 3.84
C ILE A 371 16.71 5.82 4.21
N GLY A 372 16.19 7.02 4.04
CA GLY A 372 14.80 7.37 4.34
C GLY A 372 14.43 8.73 3.77
N ALA A 373 13.14 9.08 3.75
CA ALA A 373 12.69 10.41 3.36
C ALA A 373 12.64 11.33 4.58
N GLN A 374 13.62 12.24 4.75
CA GLN A 374 13.72 13.20 5.85
C GLN A 374 13.13 14.57 5.48
N SER A 375 12.57 15.27 6.46
CA SER A 375 11.91 16.57 6.28
C SER A 375 12.77 17.63 5.59
N SER A 376 14.09 17.63 5.85
CA SER A 376 15.02 18.65 5.34
C SER A 376 15.68 18.29 4.00
N THR A 377 15.80 17.00 3.68
CA THR A 377 16.63 16.52 2.56
C THR A 377 15.88 15.68 1.53
N GLY A 378 14.60 15.37 1.76
CA GLY A 378 13.93 14.32 0.97
C GLY A 378 14.58 12.97 1.27
N VAL A 379 14.63 12.09 0.28
CA VAL A 379 15.34 10.82 0.40
C VAL A 379 16.84 11.06 0.49
N ALA A 380 17.47 10.71 1.62
CA ALA A 380 18.91 10.75 1.77
C ALA A 380 19.42 9.65 2.73
N ILE A 381 20.72 9.39 2.65
CA ILE A 381 21.43 8.55 3.60
C ILE A 381 21.86 9.40 4.80
N ALA A 382 21.50 8.97 6.00
CA ALA A 382 21.83 9.62 7.26
C ALA A 382 22.58 8.67 8.19
N ASP A 383 23.41 9.25 9.06
CA ASP A 383 24.23 8.52 10.03
C ASP A 383 23.52 8.48 11.39
N MET A 384 23.12 7.29 11.84
CA MET A 384 22.41 7.08 13.11
C MET A 384 23.37 6.91 14.31
N THR A 385 24.68 6.99 14.10
CA THR A 385 25.68 6.86 15.19
C THR A 385 26.07 8.19 15.80
N LYS A 386 25.63 9.31 15.22
CA LYS A 386 25.96 10.67 15.68
C LYS A 386 24.80 11.67 15.50
N GLY A 387 24.86 12.76 16.27
CA GLY A 387 23.91 13.88 16.18
C GLY A 387 22.46 13.47 16.40
N TYR A 388 21.54 14.19 15.74
CA TYR A 388 20.09 14.04 15.88
C TYR A 388 19.60 12.59 15.71
N TRP A 389 20.14 11.84 14.74
CA TRP A 389 19.70 10.47 14.48
C TRP A 389 20.17 9.47 15.53
N LYS A 390 21.29 9.74 16.22
CA LYS A 390 21.72 8.95 17.38
C LYS A 390 20.77 9.13 18.56
N GLU A 391 20.38 10.37 18.81
CA GLU A 391 19.52 10.74 19.94
C GLU A 391 18.09 10.25 19.76
N THR A 392 17.62 10.18 18.52
CA THR A 392 16.25 9.77 18.20
C THR A 392 16.12 8.28 17.88
N PHE A 393 17.19 7.56 17.52
CA PHE A 393 17.10 6.12 17.26
C PHE A 393 16.62 5.37 18.52
N ASN A 394 15.51 4.66 18.41
CA ASN A 394 14.83 4.11 19.59
C ASN A 394 15.13 2.62 19.83
N GLY A 395 16.05 2.04 19.05
CA GLY A 395 16.45 0.64 19.17
C GLY A 395 15.50 -0.36 18.52
N ARG A 396 14.36 0.06 17.97
CA ARG A 396 13.47 -0.86 17.24
C ARG A 396 14.02 -1.09 15.83
N VAL A 397 14.25 -2.36 15.54
CA VAL A 397 14.65 -2.86 14.22
C VAL A 397 13.71 -3.98 13.82
N LYS A 398 13.24 -3.97 12.57
CA LYS A 398 12.39 -5.00 11.98
C LYS A 398 13.05 -5.55 10.72
N ARG A 399 13.20 -6.86 10.66
CA ARG A 399 13.62 -7.58 9.46
C ARG A 399 12.38 -8.11 8.76
N ILE A 400 12.12 -7.58 7.57
CA ILE A 400 11.03 -8.02 6.70
C ILE A 400 11.42 -9.35 6.07
#